data_AF-A0AA36IDK9-F1
#
_entry.id   AF-A0AA36IDK9-F1
#
_cell.length_a   1.000
_cell.length_b   1.000
_cell.length_c   1.000
_cell.angle_alpha   90.00
_cell.angle_beta   90.00
_cell.angle_gamma   90.00
#
_symmetry.space_group_name_H-M   'P 1'
#
loop_
_entity.id
_entity.type
_entity.pdbx_description
1 polymer ?
#
loop_
_entity_poly.entity_id
_entity_poly.type
_entity_poly.pdbx_seq_one_letter_code
_entity_poly.pdbx_strand_id
1 'polypeptide(L)'
;MPPPDLNLAVPENMPSATGAPPVIEAEPFDSSAFKSDMVKEEYELLRRDHRQLIKMGESYGSFDPLGKIAFLDQLERIEERWDIFFGRLGLIGALSPEYKEQSAAFLQAMGLSPGEFRRLLRRAHDQMRLDAEDERSQR
;
A
#
# COMPACT_ATOMS: atom_id res chain seq x y z
N MET A 1 -14.25 -5.57 12.56
CA MET A 1 -15.25 -5.51 11.48
C MET A 1 -14.95 -4.25 10.67
N PRO A 2 -14.83 -4.32 9.34
CA PRO A 2 -14.78 -3.12 8.51
C PRO A 2 -16.08 -2.31 8.68
N PRO A 3 -16.03 -0.96 8.54
CA PRO A 3 -17.23 -0.14 8.63
C PRO A 3 -18.24 -0.52 7.53
N PRO A 4 -19.55 -0.53 7.85
CA PRO A 4 -20.61 -1.02 6.96
C PRO A 4 -20.87 -0.14 5.71
N ASP A 5 -20.28 1.06 5.63
CA ASP A 5 -20.48 2.03 4.54
C ASP A 5 -19.27 2.22 3.62
N LEU A 6 -18.28 1.33 3.66
CA LEU A 6 -17.19 1.34 2.69
C LEU A 6 -17.68 0.74 1.36
N ASN A 7 -18.55 1.45 0.64
CA ASN A 7 -18.92 1.11 -0.74
C ASN A 7 -17.76 1.50 -1.68
N LEU A 8 -16.64 0.79 -1.55
CA LEU A 8 -15.65 0.66 -2.59
C LEU A 8 -16.35 -0.05 -3.73
N ALA A 9 -16.97 0.71 -4.64
CA ALA A 9 -17.54 0.17 -5.87
C ALA A 9 -16.47 -0.66 -6.56
N VAL A 10 -16.55 -1.97 -6.35
CA VAL A 10 -15.70 -2.95 -7.00
C VAL A 10 -15.99 -2.76 -8.48
N PRO A 11 -14.97 -2.48 -9.32
CA PRO A 11 -15.21 -2.26 -10.74
C PRO A 11 -15.99 -3.45 -11.30
N GLU A 12 -17.04 -3.17 -12.09
CA GLU A 12 -18.00 -4.15 -12.66
C GLU A 12 -17.34 -5.29 -13.47
N ASN A 13 -16.03 -5.23 -13.68
CA ASN A 13 -15.23 -6.21 -14.42
C ASN A 13 -14.34 -7.10 -13.53
N MET A 14 -14.53 -7.10 -12.21
CA MET A 14 -13.86 -8.10 -11.36
C MET A 14 -14.39 -9.50 -11.70
N PRO A 15 -13.52 -10.46 -12.09
CA PRO A 15 -13.96 -11.81 -12.31
C PRO A 15 -14.54 -12.37 -10.99
N SER A 16 -15.80 -12.77 -11.03
CA SER A 16 -16.39 -13.62 -9.99
C SER A 16 -15.65 -14.96 -9.99
N ALA A 17 -14.58 -15.07 -9.19
CA ALA A 17 -13.86 -16.31 -9.02
C ALA A 17 -13.30 -16.40 -7.59
N THR A 18 -13.87 -17.34 -6.85
CA THR A 18 -13.25 -18.10 -5.75
C THR A 18 -11.71 -18.03 -5.72
N GLY A 19 -11.15 -17.14 -4.92
CA GLY A 19 -9.70 -17.08 -4.64
C GLY A 19 -9.24 -15.68 -4.27
N ALA A 20 -8.66 -15.51 -3.08
CA ALA A 20 -7.95 -14.28 -2.75
C ALA A 20 -6.85 -14.05 -3.81
N PRO A 21 -6.55 -12.79 -4.20
CA PRO A 21 -5.47 -12.53 -5.13
C PRO A 21 -4.14 -13.09 -4.58
N PRO A 22 -3.23 -13.56 -5.46
CA PRO A 22 -1.99 -14.20 -5.04
C PRO A 22 -1.16 -13.24 -4.19
N VAL A 23 -0.64 -13.72 -3.07
CA VAL A 23 0.21 -12.90 -2.18
C VAL A 23 1.56 -12.65 -2.86
N ILE A 24 2.03 -11.41 -2.83
CA ILE A 24 3.38 -11.07 -3.26
C ILE A 24 4.32 -11.40 -2.10
N GLU A 25 5.02 -12.53 -2.20
CA GLU A 25 5.97 -13.01 -1.19
C GLU A 25 7.40 -12.56 -1.50
N ALA A 26 7.69 -12.25 -2.76
CA ALA A 26 9.01 -11.81 -3.19
C ALA A 26 9.38 -10.45 -2.60
N GLU A 27 10.64 -10.30 -2.21
CA GLU A 27 11.17 -8.97 -1.86
C GLU A 27 11.37 -8.13 -3.12
N PRO A 28 11.01 -6.83 -3.08
CA PRO A 28 11.09 -5.97 -4.26
C PRO A 28 12.52 -5.74 -4.76
N PHE A 29 13.49 -5.84 -3.86
CA PHE A 29 14.89 -5.65 -4.15
C PHE A 29 15.72 -6.70 -3.42
N ASP A 30 16.74 -7.19 -4.09
CA ASP A 30 17.78 -7.98 -3.45
C ASP A 30 18.82 -7.03 -2.83
N SER A 31 19.25 -7.31 -1.60
CA SER A 31 20.31 -6.55 -0.92
C SER A 31 21.62 -6.44 -1.74
N SER A 32 21.87 -7.40 -2.63
CA SER A 32 23.00 -7.43 -3.56
C SER A 32 22.84 -6.47 -4.75
N ALA A 33 21.63 -6.01 -5.05
CA ALA A 33 21.37 -5.01 -6.10
C ALA A 33 21.85 -3.60 -5.71
N PHE A 34 22.14 -3.37 -4.41
CA PHE A 34 22.58 -2.09 -3.90
C PHE A 34 24.10 -1.96 -3.88
N LYS A 35 24.63 -1.09 -4.75
CA LYS A 35 26.07 -0.76 -4.80
C LYS A 35 26.51 0.23 -3.71
N SER A 36 25.57 0.92 -3.07
CA SER A 36 25.83 1.94 -2.05
C SER A 36 25.25 1.51 -0.71
N ASP A 37 26.07 1.54 0.34
CA ASP A 37 25.63 1.19 1.69
C ASP A 37 24.58 2.17 2.22
N MET A 38 24.63 3.43 1.80
CA MET A 38 23.58 4.42 2.10
C MET A 38 22.21 4.00 1.54
N VAL A 39 22.17 3.38 0.36
CA VAL A 39 20.91 2.90 -0.25
C VAL A 39 20.38 1.68 0.50
N LYS A 40 21.27 0.81 1.00
CA LYS A 40 20.89 -0.33 1.85
C LYS A 40 20.28 0.14 3.17
N GLU A 41 20.92 1.10 3.83
CA GLU A 41 20.39 1.67 5.08
C GLU A 41 19.03 2.35 4.87
N GLU A 42 18.86 3.10 3.77
CA GLU A 42 17.59 3.71 3.40
C GLU A 42 16.49 2.66 3.19
N TYR A 43 16.81 1.55 2.50
CA TYR A 43 15.89 0.43 2.31
C TYR A 43 15.46 -0.21 3.62
N GLU A 44 16.42 -0.52 4.50
CA GLU A 44 16.13 -1.15 5.80
C GLU A 44 15.27 -0.25 6.70
N LEU A 45 15.56 1.05 6.72
CA LEU A 45 14.72 2.03 7.42
C LEU A 45 13.30 2.07 6.85
N LEU A 46 13.17 2.14 5.52
CA LEU A 46 11.88 2.19 4.86
C LEU A 46 11.05 0.92 5.11
N ARG A 47 11.67 -0.26 5.03
CA ARG A 47 11.04 -1.54 5.39
C ARG A 47 10.60 -1.57 6.84
N ARG A 48 11.45 -1.12 7.76
CA ARG A 48 11.14 -1.11 9.19
C ARG A 48 9.95 -0.19 9.48
N ASP A 49 9.98 1.03 8.97
CA ASP A 49 8.92 2.02 9.18
C ASP A 49 7.60 1.52 8.57
N HIS A 50 7.64 0.91 7.38
CA HIS A 50 6.47 0.28 6.76
C HIS A 50 5.92 -0.89 7.60
N ARG A 51 6.75 -1.81 8.09
CA ARG A 51 6.28 -2.90 8.97
C ARG A 51 5.64 -2.37 10.26
N GLN A 52 6.22 -1.33 10.85
CA GLN A 52 5.66 -0.68 12.04
C GLN A 52 4.29 -0.07 11.74
N LEU A 53 4.16 0.60 10.60
CA LEU A 53 2.90 1.17 10.13
C LEU A 53 1.83 0.09 9.93
N ILE A 54 2.14 -1.03 9.25
CA ILE A 54 1.19 -2.13 9.07
C ILE A 54 0.71 -2.68 10.41
N LYS A 55 1.65 -2.91 11.34
CA LYS A 55 1.32 -3.36 12.71
C LYS A 55 0.43 -2.35 13.45
N MET A 56 0.68 -1.05 13.28
CA MET A 56 -0.18 -0.01 13.84
C MET A 56 -1.58 -0.03 13.21
N GLY A 57 -1.66 -0.28 11.90
CA GLY A 57 -2.90 -0.39 11.14
C GLY A 57 -3.82 -1.52 11.57
N GLU A 58 -3.29 -2.60 12.17
CA GLU A 58 -4.09 -3.67 12.77
C GLU A 58 -5.06 -3.15 13.85
N SER A 59 -4.70 -2.04 14.50
CA SER A 59 -5.51 -1.38 15.53
C SER A 59 -6.34 -0.19 15.01
N TYR A 60 -6.36 0.06 13.69
CA TYR A 60 -7.01 1.23 13.09
C TYR A 60 -8.48 1.39 13.51
N GLY A 61 -9.23 0.30 13.58
CA GLY A 61 -10.64 0.31 13.99
C GLY A 61 -10.88 0.76 15.44
N SER A 62 -9.84 0.76 16.27
CA SER A 62 -9.89 1.23 17.66
C SER A 62 -9.37 2.64 17.86
N PHE A 63 -8.87 3.30 16.81
CA PHE A 63 -8.39 4.66 16.90
C PHE A 63 -9.55 5.64 17.05
N ASP A 64 -9.33 6.69 17.83
CA ASP A 64 -10.19 7.86 17.79
C ASP A 64 -10.04 8.59 16.43
N PRO A 65 -10.96 9.49 16.08
CA PRO A 65 -10.94 10.19 14.80
C PRO A 65 -9.62 10.92 14.48
N LEU A 66 -8.97 11.53 15.49
CA LEU A 66 -7.67 12.19 15.28
C LEU A 66 -6.57 11.15 15.06
N GLY A 67 -6.61 10.03 15.78
CA GLY A 67 -5.72 8.89 15.57
C GLY A 67 -5.83 8.27 14.17
N LYS A 68 -7.05 8.15 13.64
CA LYS A 68 -7.29 7.67 12.26
C LYS A 68 -6.69 8.60 11.21
N ILE A 69 -6.92 9.91 11.33
CA ILE A 69 -6.34 10.90 10.42
C ILE A 69 -4.80 10.88 10.50
N ALA A 70 -4.24 10.87 11.71
CA ALA A 70 -2.78 10.81 11.90
C ALA A 70 -2.16 9.52 11.33
N PHE A 71 -2.87 8.40 11.44
CA PHE A 71 -2.47 7.14 10.81
C PHE A 71 -2.44 7.25 9.28
N LEU A 72 -3.48 7.81 8.67
CA LEU A 72 -3.56 8.01 7.22
C LEU A 72 -2.44 8.94 6.72
N ASP A 73 -2.15 10.02 7.45
CA ASP A 73 -1.03 10.91 7.13
C ASP A 73 0.33 10.18 7.17
N GLN A 74 0.51 9.26 8.12
CA GLN A 74 1.73 8.44 8.18
C GLN A 74 1.78 7.41 7.04
N LEU A 75 0.64 6.82 6.70
CA LEU A 75 0.53 5.88 5.59
C LEU A 75 0.93 6.52 4.26
N GLU A 76 0.35 7.68 3.93
CA GLU A 76 0.68 8.41 2.70
C GLU A 76 2.16 8.80 2.64
N ARG A 77 2.76 9.21 3.75
CA ARG A 77 4.21 9.54 3.81
C ARG A 77 5.09 8.33 3.53
N ILE A 78 4.73 7.16 4.07
CA ILE A 78 5.49 5.93 3.82
C ILE A 78 5.31 5.46 2.37
N GLU A 79 4.10 5.58 1.82
CA GLU A 79 3.84 5.28 0.41
C GLU A 79 4.62 6.19 -0.54
N GLU A 80 4.67 7.50 -0.26
CA GLU A 80 5.45 8.45 -1.05
C GLU A 80 6.95 8.09 -1.03
N ARG A 81 7.49 7.73 0.15
CA ARG A 81 8.87 7.25 0.26
C ARG A 81 9.11 5.98 -0.56
N TRP A 82 8.15 5.04 -0.57
CA TRP A 82 8.22 3.87 -1.43
C TRP A 82 8.19 4.24 -2.91
N ASP A 83 7.29 5.12 -3.36
CA ASP A 83 7.20 5.53 -4.76
C ASP A 83 8.50 6.20 -5.24
N ILE A 84 9.12 7.05 -4.41
CA ILE A 84 10.43 7.67 -4.71
C ILE A 84 11.52 6.59 -4.79
N PHE A 85 11.55 5.65 -3.84
CA PHE A 85 12.56 4.60 -3.77
C PHE A 85 12.45 3.63 -4.97
N PHE A 86 11.24 3.16 -5.29
CA PHE A 86 10.95 2.34 -6.46
C PHE A 86 11.22 3.07 -7.76
N GLY A 87 10.89 4.36 -7.86
CA GLY A 87 11.21 5.17 -9.03
C GLY A 87 12.71 5.22 -9.29
N ARG A 88 13.51 5.51 -8.25
CA ARG A 88 14.97 5.57 -8.35
C ARG A 88 15.59 4.22 -8.73
N LEU A 89 15.14 3.14 -8.12
CA LEU A 89 15.70 1.81 -8.35
C LEU A 89 15.19 1.14 -9.63
N GLY A 90 13.97 1.49 -10.05
CA GLY A 90 13.41 1.06 -11.33
C GLY A 90 14.21 1.62 -12.51
N LEU A 91 14.64 2.89 -12.42
CA LEU A 91 15.48 3.52 -13.47
C LEU A 91 16.82 2.81 -13.67
N ILE A 92 17.39 2.21 -12.61
CA ILE A 92 18.66 1.48 -12.69
C ILE A 92 18.48 -0.04 -12.89
N GLY A 93 17.24 -0.51 -13.07
CA GLY A 93 16.95 -1.93 -13.30
C GLY A 93 17.15 -2.84 -12.09
N ALA A 94 17.15 -2.31 -10.87
CA ALA A 94 17.45 -3.06 -9.65
C ALA A 94 16.26 -3.85 -9.06
N LEU A 95 15.06 -3.73 -9.62
CA LEU A 95 13.90 -4.51 -9.17
C LEU A 95 14.07 -6.00 -9.48
N SER A 96 13.74 -6.86 -8.51
CA SER A 96 13.70 -8.31 -8.67
C SER A 96 12.75 -8.73 -9.81
N PRO A 97 13.17 -9.60 -10.74
CA PRO A 97 12.30 -10.16 -11.77
C PRO A 97 11.09 -10.89 -11.18
N GLU A 98 11.30 -11.63 -10.09
CA GLU A 98 10.26 -12.40 -9.40
C GLU A 98 9.19 -11.48 -8.81
N TYR A 99 9.61 -10.37 -8.18
CA TYR A 99 8.67 -9.38 -7.66
C TYR A 99 7.84 -8.73 -8.77
N LYS A 100 8.44 -8.42 -9.93
CA LYS A 100 7.71 -7.88 -11.08
C LYS A 100 6.66 -8.85 -11.60
N GLU A 101 7.01 -10.13 -11.69
CA GLU A 101 6.10 -11.17 -12.15
C GLU A 101 4.93 -11.38 -11.18
N GLN A 102 5.20 -11.52 -9.88
CA GLN A 102 4.17 -11.66 -8.85
C GLN A 102 3.26 -10.43 -8.79
N SER A 103 3.83 -9.22 -8.89
CA SER A 103 3.05 -7.97 -8.92
C SER A 103 2.14 -7.91 -10.16
N ALA A 104 2.64 -8.32 -11.33
CA ALA A 104 1.83 -8.37 -12.55
C ALA A 104 0.70 -9.40 -12.44
N ALA A 105 0.98 -10.59 -11.87
CA ALA A 105 -0.02 -11.63 -11.64
C ALA A 105 -1.09 -11.20 -10.63
N PHE A 106 -0.69 -10.53 -9.55
CA PHE A 106 -1.61 -9.95 -8.56
C PHE A 106 -2.57 -8.93 -9.20
N LEU A 107 -2.03 -8.00 -9.98
CA LEU A 107 -2.82 -7.00 -10.70
C LEU A 107 -3.74 -7.65 -11.74
N GLN A 108 -3.25 -8.65 -12.48
CA GLN A 108 -4.03 -9.42 -13.45
C GLN A 108 -5.19 -10.16 -12.79
N ALA A 109 -4.96 -10.81 -11.64
CA ALA A 109 -5.99 -11.52 -10.89
C ALA A 109 -7.11 -10.58 -10.42
N MET A 110 -6.77 -9.33 -10.08
CA MET A 110 -7.76 -8.29 -9.74
C MET A 110 -8.39 -7.62 -10.98
N GLY A 111 -7.92 -7.91 -12.20
CA GLY A 111 -8.36 -7.22 -13.41
C GLY A 111 -7.96 -5.74 -13.46
N LEU A 112 -6.93 -5.33 -12.72
CA LEU A 112 -6.50 -3.94 -12.59
C LEU A 112 -5.18 -3.71 -13.32
N SER A 113 -5.03 -2.52 -13.90
CA SER A 113 -3.70 -2.03 -14.29
C SER A 113 -2.99 -1.40 -13.08
N PRO A 114 -1.65 -1.23 -13.09
CA PRO A 114 -0.95 -0.54 -12.01
C PRO A 114 -1.49 0.89 -11.75
N GLY A 115 -1.90 1.59 -12.81
CA GLY A 115 -2.49 2.92 -12.71
C GLY A 115 -3.89 2.92 -12.10
N GLU A 116 -4.71 1.91 -12.43
CA GLU A 116 -6.03 1.70 -11.84
C GLU A 116 -5.91 1.37 -10.35
N PHE A 117 -5.01 0.45 -9.99
CA PHE A 117 -4.75 0.07 -8.60
C PHE A 117 -4.33 1.28 -7.74
N ARG A 118 -3.42 2.13 -8.26
CA ARG A 118 -3.04 3.37 -7.57
C ARG A 118 -4.21 4.35 -7.39
N ARG A 119 -5.11 4.45 -8.37
CA ARG A 119 -6.33 5.27 -8.23
C ARG A 119 -7.27 4.70 -7.18
N LEU A 120 -7.43 3.38 -7.16
CA LEU A 120 -8.25 2.67 -6.18
C LEU A 120 -7.73 2.90 -4.75
N LEU A 121 -6.42 2.74 -4.53
CA LEU A 121 -5.79 3.00 -3.23
C LEU A 121 -6.02 4.44 -2.76
N ARG A 122 -5.74 5.44 -3.61
CA ARG A 122 -5.99 6.85 -3.26
C ARG A 122 -7.45 7.10 -2.87
N ARG A 123 -8.39 6.59 -3.67
CA ARG A 123 -9.82 6.72 -3.36
C ARG A 123 -10.18 6.07 -2.02
N ALA A 124 -9.58 4.92 -1.70
CA ALA A 124 -9.81 4.26 -0.41
C ALA A 124 -9.28 5.12 0.75
N HIS A 125 -8.09 5.71 0.63
CA HIS A 125 -7.53 6.60 1.66
C HIS A 125 -8.36 7.88 1.83
N ASP A 126 -8.80 8.49 0.72
CA ASP A 126 -9.67 9.67 0.74
C ASP A 126 -10.98 9.35 1.47
N GLN A 127 -11.60 8.20 1.19
CA GLN A 127 -12.82 7.77 1.88
C GLN A 127 -12.57 7.53 3.37
N MET A 128 -11.50 6.84 3.74
CA MET A 128 -11.15 6.60 5.14
C MET A 128 -10.91 7.91 5.90
N ARG A 129 -10.35 8.93 5.23
CA ARG A 129 -10.15 10.26 5.80
C ARG A 129 -11.50 10.97 6.00
N LEU A 130 -12.38 10.95 5.00
CA LEU A 130 -13.72 11.53 5.11
C LEU A 130 -14.52 10.90 6.26
N ASP A 131 -14.49 9.58 6.38
CA ASP A 131 -15.17 8.86 7.46
C ASP A 131 -14.64 9.29 8.84
N ALA A 132 -13.31 9.41 8.97
CA ALA A 132 -12.70 9.89 10.21
C ALA A 132 -13.05 11.35 10.53
N GLU A 133 -13.16 12.22 9.53
CA GLU A 133 -13.55 13.63 9.70
C GLU A 133 -15.03 13.79 10.09
N ASP A 134 -15.91 12.96 9.52
CA ASP A 134 -17.33 12.92 9.90
C ASP A 134 -17.50 12.43 11.35
N GLU A 135 -16.84 11.33 11.72
CA GLU A 135 -16.82 10.83 13.11
C GLU A 135 -16.32 11.87 14.11
N ARG A 136 -15.39 12.74 13.69
CA ARG A 136 -14.90 13.86 14.53
C ARG A 136 -15.93 14.96 14.66
N SER A 137 -16.64 15.30 13.59
CA SER A 137 -17.58 16.42 13.54
C SER A 137 -18.88 16.13 14.31
N GLN A 138 -19.20 14.86 14.50
CA GLN A 138 -20.37 14.39 15.26
C GLN A 138 -20.12 14.22 16.77
N ARG A 139 -18.91 14.49 17.27
CA ARG A 139 -18.55 14.45 18.69
C ARG A 139 -18.46 15.84 19.30
#